data_AF-A0A7S4IQ43-F1
#
_entry.id   AF-A0A7S4IQ43-F1
#
_cell.length_a   1.000
_cell.length_b   1.000
_cell.length_c   1.000
_cell.angle_alpha   90.00
_cell.angle_beta   90.00
_cell.angle_gamma   90.00
#
_symmetry.space_group_name_H-M   'P 1'
#
loop_
_entity.id
_entity.type
_entity.pdbx_description
1 polymer ?
#
loop_
_entity_poly.entity_id
_entity_poly.type
_entity_poly.pdbx_seq_one_letter_code
_entity_poly.pdbx_strand_id
1 'polypeptide(L)'
;SSSSSSSSSSSSWKQISPSSRSHGGGATPHPPPPPPPPDPPPILPPGWYPYRDDRSGRTYYAHPATGATSWSVPPMPPPAPPPPPPPPRPSRLASDSPSEDRSKGGDGGGAAPGKEEPLRTKERAAATNSPPGGADADADDGPPPASSVDAGAPSSMHPSVDIDDPGPAAPPVGAAAAVPRKTCASCGLDAPRTHYSLGQYSRRSGAGKCLRCVESASEAARLERGRKTCVSCGAERERTEYSASQWRRRVGTGRCAECAEEEERKKAAATNARECGRCRLRKVREEYSSVQWKRRMGTGRCLECARIEEEERTEAIRFKPCEFCGEDRTQEEYSSTQWRRA
;
A
#
# COMPACT_ATOMS: atom_id res chain seq x y z
N SER A 1 66.02 -52.77 1.27
CA SER A 1 64.62 -53.24 1.34
C SER A 1 63.69 -52.04 1.26
N SER A 2 63.30 -51.61 0.07
CA SER A 2 62.29 -50.57 -0.14
C SER A 2 61.59 -50.85 -1.47
N SER A 3 60.44 -51.49 -1.42
CA SER A 3 59.67 -51.92 -2.59
C SER A 3 58.68 -50.81 -2.99
N SER A 4 58.87 -50.26 -4.19
CA SER A 4 57.91 -49.36 -4.84
C SER A 4 56.85 -50.20 -5.55
N SER A 5 55.57 -50.01 -5.20
CA SER A 5 54.44 -50.68 -5.84
C SER A 5 53.73 -49.71 -6.78
N SER A 6 53.82 -49.98 -8.08
CA SER A 6 53.07 -49.30 -9.14
C SER A 6 51.81 -50.11 -9.44
N SER A 7 50.64 -49.55 -9.18
CA SER A 7 49.35 -50.19 -9.47
C SER A 7 48.75 -49.60 -10.74
N SER A 8 48.80 -50.37 -11.83
CA SER A 8 48.13 -50.09 -13.09
C SER A 8 46.65 -50.51 -13.00
N SER A 9 45.73 -49.55 -13.06
CA SER A 9 44.29 -49.83 -13.14
C SER A 9 43.84 -49.89 -14.60
N SER A 10 43.52 -51.10 -15.06
CA SER A 10 42.97 -51.38 -16.38
C SER A 10 41.49 -50.99 -16.45
N SER A 11 41.13 -50.16 -17.43
CA SER A 11 39.75 -49.75 -17.68
C SER A 11 38.97 -50.87 -18.38
N SER A 12 37.97 -51.40 -17.69
CA SER A 12 37.03 -52.42 -18.20
C SER A 12 35.92 -51.74 -18.99
N TRP A 13 35.97 -51.86 -20.31
CA TRP A 13 34.91 -51.44 -21.24
C TRP A 13 33.90 -52.59 -21.34
N LYS A 14 32.82 -52.49 -20.56
CA LYS A 14 31.68 -53.42 -20.66
C LYS A 14 30.84 -53.06 -21.88
N GLN A 15 30.72 -54.05 -22.78
CA GLN A 15 29.86 -54.04 -23.95
C GLN A 15 28.39 -53.86 -23.53
N ILE A 16 27.71 -52.89 -24.14
CA ILE A 16 26.28 -52.64 -23.99
C ILE A 16 25.59 -53.26 -25.21
N SER A 17 24.82 -54.31 -24.99
CA SER A 17 23.94 -54.93 -25.98
C SER A 17 22.71 -54.07 -26.24
N PRO A 18 22.27 -53.87 -27.50
CA PRO A 18 21.03 -53.14 -27.80
C PRO A 18 19.82 -54.07 -27.67
N SER A 19 19.11 -53.97 -26.54
CA SER A 19 17.79 -54.63 -26.39
C SER A 19 16.68 -53.70 -26.85
N SER A 20 16.02 -54.13 -27.94
CA SER A 20 14.57 -54.22 -28.08
C SER A 20 13.75 -52.99 -27.68
N ARG A 21 13.55 -52.11 -28.66
CA ARG A 21 12.68 -50.94 -28.63
C ARG A 21 11.20 -51.36 -28.67
N SER A 22 10.62 -51.68 -27.51
CA SER A 22 9.18 -51.86 -27.35
C SER A 22 8.48 -50.50 -27.24
N HIS A 23 7.48 -50.27 -28.09
CA HIS A 23 6.64 -49.08 -28.10
C HIS A 23 5.63 -49.18 -26.94
N GLY A 24 6.01 -48.67 -25.77
CA GLY A 24 5.13 -48.51 -24.60
C GLY A 24 4.49 -47.11 -24.59
N GLY A 25 3.17 -47.08 -24.49
CA GLY A 25 2.35 -45.86 -24.48
C GLY A 25 2.79 -44.81 -23.45
N GLY A 26 2.79 -43.56 -23.88
CA GLY A 26 3.10 -42.39 -23.05
C GLY A 26 2.03 -42.16 -21.99
N ALA A 27 2.26 -42.74 -20.80
CA ALA A 27 1.75 -42.17 -19.57
C ALA A 27 2.60 -40.93 -19.26
N THR A 28 2.00 -39.75 -19.37
CA THR A 28 2.60 -38.50 -18.87
C THR A 28 2.96 -38.69 -17.40
N PRO A 29 4.23 -38.46 -16.98
CA PRO A 29 4.58 -38.51 -15.57
C PRO A 29 3.77 -37.47 -14.82
N HIS A 30 2.99 -37.91 -13.83
CA HIS A 30 2.25 -37.03 -12.94
C HIS A 30 3.23 -36.04 -12.26
N PRO A 31 2.88 -34.74 -12.16
CA PRO A 31 3.68 -33.81 -11.38
C PRO A 31 3.76 -34.28 -9.92
N PRO A 32 4.90 -34.10 -9.23
CA PRO A 32 5.02 -34.43 -7.83
C PRO A 32 3.97 -33.65 -7.02
N PRO A 33 3.42 -34.24 -5.94
CA PRO A 33 2.45 -33.55 -5.10
C PRO A 33 3.07 -32.24 -4.56
N PRO A 34 2.28 -31.16 -4.44
CA PRO A 34 2.76 -29.91 -3.87
C PRO A 34 3.30 -30.15 -2.45
N PRO A 35 4.36 -29.44 -2.02
CA PRO A 35 4.86 -29.54 -0.66
C PRO A 35 3.74 -29.20 0.33
N PRO A 36 3.70 -29.83 1.52
CA PRO A 36 2.74 -29.48 2.55
C PRO A 36 2.87 -27.99 2.91
N PRO A 37 1.77 -27.32 3.29
CA PRO A 37 1.82 -25.94 3.72
C PRO A 37 2.79 -25.80 4.92
N PRO A 38 3.54 -24.69 5.03
CA PRO A 38 4.41 -24.45 6.16
C PRO A 38 3.61 -24.45 7.46
N ASP A 39 4.16 -25.05 8.52
CA ASP A 39 3.55 -25.06 9.84
C ASP A 39 3.29 -23.61 10.32
N PRO A 40 2.16 -23.35 11.00
CA PRO A 40 1.89 -22.03 11.56
C PRO A 40 3.02 -21.61 12.51
N PRO A 41 3.48 -20.35 12.47
CA PRO A 41 4.57 -19.90 13.32
C PRO A 41 4.20 -20.07 14.81
N PRO A 42 5.13 -20.52 15.66
CA PRO A 42 4.88 -20.70 17.09
C PRO A 42 4.49 -19.37 17.73
N ILE A 43 3.44 -19.39 18.54
CA ILE A 43 2.95 -18.20 19.27
C ILE A 43 3.97 -17.89 20.37
N LEU A 44 4.66 -16.76 20.24
CA LEU A 44 5.65 -16.31 21.22
C LEU A 44 5.00 -15.48 22.32
N PRO A 45 5.53 -15.52 23.57
CA PRO A 45 5.09 -14.60 24.61
C PRO A 45 5.32 -13.13 24.20
N PRO A 46 4.52 -12.18 24.73
CA PRO A 46 4.71 -10.76 24.43
C PRO A 46 6.15 -10.30 24.70
N GLY A 47 6.75 -9.60 23.74
CA GLY A 47 8.11 -9.07 23.84
C GLY A 47 9.23 -9.99 23.33
N TRP A 48 8.94 -11.24 22.98
CA TRP A 48 9.91 -12.16 22.36
C TRP A 48 9.83 -12.12 20.83
N TYR A 49 11.00 -12.12 20.18
CA TYR A 49 11.12 -12.11 18.71
C TYR A 49 12.06 -13.24 18.23
N PRO A 50 11.74 -13.89 17.10
CA PRO A 50 12.61 -14.89 16.50
C PRO A 50 13.69 -14.22 15.63
N TYR A 51 14.92 -14.70 15.76
CA TYR A 51 16.08 -14.28 14.97
C TYR A 51 16.76 -15.52 14.40
N ARG A 52 17.37 -15.40 13.22
CA ARG A 52 18.25 -16.44 12.67
C ARG A 52 19.69 -16.07 12.98
N ASP A 53 20.43 -17.02 13.54
CA ASP A 53 21.88 -16.89 13.68
C ASP A 53 22.56 -17.20 12.34
N ASP A 54 23.33 -16.26 11.79
CA ASP A 54 23.98 -16.39 10.49
C ASP A 54 25.04 -17.50 10.46
N ARG A 55 25.64 -17.81 11.62
CA ARG A 55 26.69 -18.83 11.71
C ARG A 55 26.13 -20.25 11.73
N SER A 56 25.07 -20.49 12.50
CA SER A 56 24.49 -21.82 12.64
C SER A 56 23.26 -22.07 11.76
N GLY A 57 22.64 -21.02 11.21
CA GLY A 57 21.36 -21.09 10.50
C GLY A 57 20.18 -21.44 11.41
N ARG A 58 20.39 -21.54 12.73
CA ARG A 58 19.35 -21.91 13.70
C ARG A 58 18.59 -20.66 14.14
N THR A 59 17.29 -20.83 14.39
CA THR A 59 16.47 -19.77 14.98
C THR A 59 16.70 -19.73 16.49
N TYR A 60 16.94 -18.53 17.03
CA TYR A 60 16.94 -18.24 18.46
C TYR A 60 15.90 -17.15 18.77
N TYR A 61 15.45 -17.08 20.02
CA TYR A 61 14.48 -16.10 20.48
C TYR A 61 15.18 -15.09 21.37
N ALA A 62 14.90 -13.80 21.18
CA ALA A 62 15.44 -12.73 22.01
C ALA A 62 14.33 -11.82 22.53
N HIS A 63 14.51 -11.31 23.75
CA HIS A 63 13.62 -10.34 24.39
C HIS A 63 14.37 -9.00 24.57
N PRO A 64 14.25 -8.06 23.62
CA PRO A 64 15.09 -6.87 23.57
C PRO A 64 15.02 -6.00 24.83
N ALA A 65 13.86 -5.95 25.50
CA ALA A 65 13.68 -5.14 26.69
C ALA A 65 14.40 -5.69 27.93
N THR A 66 14.73 -6.99 27.96
CA THR A 66 15.43 -7.62 29.10
C THR A 66 16.83 -8.11 28.73
N GLY A 67 17.17 -8.18 27.43
CA GLY A 67 18.41 -8.76 26.94
C GLY A 67 18.47 -10.30 27.01
N ALA A 68 17.37 -10.97 27.40
CA ALA A 68 17.32 -12.42 27.48
C ALA A 68 17.33 -13.07 26.09
N THR A 69 18.07 -14.17 25.94
CA THR A 69 18.12 -14.99 24.73
C THR A 69 17.87 -16.47 25.06
N SER A 70 17.21 -17.20 24.16
CA SER A 70 16.89 -18.62 24.34
C SER A 70 16.89 -19.34 23.00
N TRP A 71 17.41 -20.57 22.97
CA TRP A 71 17.38 -21.45 21.79
C TRP A 71 16.05 -22.23 21.66
N SER A 72 15.24 -22.26 22.71
CA SER A 72 13.90 -22.85 22.73
C SER A 72 12.84 -21.78 22.92
N VAL A 73 11.61 -22.04 22.45
CA VAL A 73 10.47 -21.14 22.65
C VAL A 73 10.27 -20.95 24.16
N PRO A 74 10.31 -19.71 24.68
CA PRO A 74 10.12 -19.47 26.10
C PRO A 74 8.68 -19.77 26.50
N PRO A 75 8.45 -20.32 27.71
CA PRO A 75 7.11 -20.61 28.18
C PRO A 75 6.30 -19.32 28.28
N MET A 76 5.00 -19.39 27.94
CA MET A 76 4.10 -18.27 28.18
C MET A 76 4.07 -17.97 29.69
N PRO A 77 4.28 -16.71 30.10
CA PRO A 77 4.01 -16.33 31.48
C PRO A 77 2.54 -16.63 31.78
N PRO A 78 2.21 -17.08 33.00
CA PRO A 78 0.82 -17.25 33.39
C PRO A 78 0.07 -15.93 33.18
N PRO A 79 -1.23 -15.98 32.83
CA PRO A 79 -2.03 -14.78 32.65
C PRO A 79 -1.89 -13.92 33.90
N ALA A 80 -1.49 -12.66 33.72
CA ALA A 80 -1.39 -11.73 34.83
C ALA A 80 -2.74 -11.71 35.57
N PRO A 81 -2.73 -11.66 36.92
CA PRO A 81 -3.97 -11.47 37.65
C PRO A 81 -4.68 -10.22 37.12
N PRO A 82 -6.02 -10.20 37.05
CA PRO A 82 -6.75 -9.04 36.57
C PRO A 82 -6.27 -7.80 37.34
N PRO A 83 -6.07 -6.66 36.67
CA PRO A 83 -5.68 -5.44 37.37
C PRO A 83 -6.69 -5.17 38.50
N PRO A 84 -6.23 -4.69 39.67
CA PRO A 84 -7.15 -4.31 40.74
C PRO A 84 -8.18 -3.32 40.18
N PRO A 85 -9.44 -3.37 40.65
CA PRO A 85 -10.46 -2.45 40.20
C PRO A 85 -9.94 -1.01 40.38
N PRO A 86 -10.16 -0.12 39.40
CA PRO A 86 -9.75 1.27 39.54
C PRO A 86 -10.35 1.82 40.84
N PRO A 87 -9.61 2.63 41.62
CA PRO A 87 -10.13 3.21 42.85
C PRO A 87 -11.44 3.95 42.51
N PRO A 88 -12.43 3.93 43.43
CA PRO A 88 -13.69 4.62 43.21
C PRO A 88 -13.37 6.08 42.87
N ARG A 89 -13.76 6.50 41.66
CA ARG A 89 -13.60 7.87 41.20
C ARG A 89 -14.29 8.73 42.26
N PRO A 90 -13.60 9.66 42.95
CA PRO A 90 -14.27 10.52 43.90
C PRO A 90 -15.37 11.23 43.15
N SER A 91 -16.62 10.98 43.57
CA SER A 91 -17.79 11.67 43.06
C SER A 91 -17.47 13.15 43.11
N ARG A 92 -17.39 13.78 41.94
CA ARG A 92 -17.27 15.23 41.82
C ARG A 92 -18.54 15.83 42.40
N LEU A 93 -18.53 16.04 43.71
CA LEU A 93 -19.38 17.00 44.38
C LEU A 93 -19.19 18.31 43.65
N ALA A 94 -20.32 18.84 43.22
CA ALA A 94 -20.48 20.16 42.65
C ALA A 94 -19.63 21.18 43.42
N SER A 95 -18.71 21.83 42.71
CA SER A 95 -18.12 23.09 43.14
C SER A 95 -17.64 23.80 41.89
N ASP A 96 -18.44 24.79 41.54
CA ASP A 96 -18.06 26.11 41.07
C ASP A 96 -17.01 26.27 39.96
N SER A 97 -17.50 26.92 38.91
CA SER A 97 -16.81 27.92 38.09
C SER A 97 -15.60 28.57 38.78
N PRO A 98 -14.57 28.87 38.00
CA PRO A 98 -14.40 30.28 37.71
C PRO A 98 -14.29 30.56 36.21
N SER A 99 -14.99 31.63 35.87
CA SER A 99 -14.78 32.47 34.70
C SER A 99 -13.40 33.13 34.80
N GLU A 100 -12.52 32.92 33.82
CA GLU A 100 -11.49 33.87 33.33
C GLU A 100 -11.16 33.40 31.90
N ASP A 101 -11.52 34.18 30.88
CA ASP A 101 -10.72 35.27 30.31
C ASP A 101 -9.40 34.78 29.68
N ARG A 102 -9.16 35.23 28.44
CA ARG A 102 -8.04 34.96 27.51
C ARG A 102 -8.09 33.69 26.66
N SER A 103 -8.39 33.88 25.38
CA SER A 103 -7.35 33.75 24.34
C SER A 103 -7.82 34.34 23.02
N LYS A 104 -7.39 35.58 22.83
CA LYS A 104 -7.41 36.35 21.59
C LYS A 104 -6.15 36.00 20.80
N GLY A 105 -6.32 35.64 19.53
CA GLY A 105 -5.32 35.82 18.47
C GLY A 105 -4.16 34.82 18.45
N GLY A 106 -4.10 34.03 17.39
CA GLY A 106 -2.99 33.14 17.09
C GLY A 106 -3.05 32.65 15.65
N ASP A 107 -3.10 33.60 14.71
CA ASP A 107 -2.90 33.40 13.28
C ASP A 107 -1.47 32.88 13.08
N GLY A 108 -1.34 31.56 12.95
CA GLY A 108 -0.07 30.86 12.75
C GLY A 108 0.03 30.37 11.32
N GLY A 109 0.42 31.28 10.41
CA GLY A 109 0.80 30.96 9.04
C GLY A 109 1.94 29.94 9.01
N GLY A 110 1.61 28.71 8.57
CA GLY A 110 2.57 27.67 8.25
C GLY A 110 3.27 28.00 6.94
N ALA A 111 4.47 28.56 7.07
CA ALA A 111 5.41 28.78 5.99
C ALA A 111 5.81 27.46 5.30
N ALA A 112 5.79 27.48 3.98
CA ALA A 112 6.29 26.42 3.10
C ALA A 112 7.82 26.29 3.22
N PRO A 113 8.39 25.07 3.28
CA PRO A 113 9.82 24.89 3.10
C PRO A 113 10.20 24.73 1.62
N GLY A 114 11.27 25.42 1.23
CA GLY A 114 12.28 24.87 0.33
C GLY A 114 12.01 24.95 -1.17
N LYS A 115 12.26 26.12 -1.78
CA LYS A 115 12.78 26.17 -3.15
C LYS A 115 14.30 26.12 -3.06
N GLU A 116 14.87 24.94 -3.28
CA GLU A 116 16.30 24.81 -3.52
C GLU A 116 16.61 25.26 -4.95
N GLU A 117 17.49 26.25 -5.02
CA GLU A 117 18.08 26.84 -6.21
C GLU A 117 19.33 26.03 -6.59
N PRO A 118 19.40 25.38 -7.78
CA PRO A 118 20.67 24.92 -8.29
C PRO A 118 21.35 26.05 -9.07
N LEU A 119 22.54 26.38 -8.56
CA LEU A 119 23.51 27.30 -9.11
C LEU A 119 23.69 27.13 -10.62
N ARG A 120 23.56 28.27 -11.27
CA ARG A 120 23.76 28.55 -12.67
C ARG A 120 25.27 28.57 -12.96
N THR A 121 25.87 27.45 -13.34
CA THR A 121 27.17 27.47 -14.03
C THR A 121 26.97 27.92 -15.47
N LYS A 122 27.73 28.96 -15.79
CA LYS A 122 27.69 29.79 -16.99
C LYS A 122 28.70 29.21 -17.97
N GLU A 123 28.24 28.50 -18.99
CA GLU A 123 29.03 28.27 -20.20
C GLU A 123 28.23 28.71 -21.42
N ARG A 124 28.77 29.73 -22.08
CA ARG A 124 28.21 30.41 -23.25
C ARG A 124 29.25 30.33 -24.35
N ALA A 125 28.96 29.55 -25.39
CA ALA A 125 29.25 29.77 -26.81
C ALA A 125 29.04 28.44 -27.55
N ALA A 126 28.54 28.32 -28.76
CA ALA A 126 27.81 29.16 -29.70
C ALA A 126 27.54 28.24 -30.93
N ALA A 127 26.37 28.37 -31.54
CA ALA A 127 26.00 28.01 -32.93
C ALA A 127 24.59 27.38 -32.95
N THR A 128 23.52 28.17 -33.04
CA THR A 128 22.82 28.54 -34.29
C THR A 128 22.48 27.36 -35.20
N ASN A 129 21.24 26.89 -35.12
CA ASN A 129 20.36 26.75 -36.27
C ASN A 129 18.90 26.60 -35.80
N SER A 130 18.10 27.63 -36.10
CA SER A 130 16.65 27.62 -35.95
C SER A 130 15.96 26.89 -37.13
N PRO A 131 14.73 26.38 -36.93
CA PRO A 131 13.95 25.66 -37.91
C PRO A 131 12.97 26.58 -38.68
N PRO A 132 12.17 26.02 -39.60
CA PRO A 132 10.79 26.48 -39.69
C PRO A 132 9.75 25.35 -39.78
N GLY A 133 8.60 25.58 -39.13
CA GLY A 133 7.29 25.41 -39.78
C GLY A 133 6.32 24.37 -39.21
N GLY A 134 5.10 24.84 -38.89
CA GLY A 134 3.87 24.08 -38.63
C GLY A 134 3.46 24.11 -37.16
N ALA A 135 2.67 25.06 -36.62
CA ALA A 135 1.35 25.58 -37.01
C ALA A 135 0.26 24.49 -37.05
N ASP A 136 -0.56 24.45 -35.98
CA ASP A 136 -1.99 24.10 -35.87
C ASP A 136 -2.28 24.03 -34.34
N ALA A 137 -2.82 25.05 -33.66
CA ALA A 137 -4.19 25.58 -33.69
C ALA A 137 -5.20 24.77 -32.85
N ASP A 138 -5.69 25.44 -31.79
CA ASP A 138 -7.04 25.39 -31.20
C ASP A 138 -7.41 24.50 -29.98
N ALA A 139 -8.25 25.14 -29.15
CA ALA A 139 -9.01 24.74 -27.94
C ALA A 139 -8.22 24.72 -26.61
N ASP A 140 -8.21 25.78 -25.78
CA ASP A 140 -9.32 26.54 -25.14
C ASP A 140 -10.24 25.64 -24.28
N ASP A 141 -9.91 25.53 -22.98
CA ASP A 141 -10.88 25.22 -21.91
C ASP A 141 -10.34 25.81 -20.59
N GLY A 142 -10.63 27.11 -20.40
CA GLY A 142 -10.35 27.81 -19.16
C GLY A 142 -11.38 27.46 -18.08
N PRO A 143 -10.97 27.33 -16.80
CA PRO A 143 -11.92 27.08 -15.72
C PRO A 143 -12.82 28.31 -15.45
N PRO A 144 -14.10 28.12 -15.11
CA PRO A 144 -15.05 29.22 -14.97
C PRO A 144 -14.78 30.07 -13.72
N PRO A 145 -15.16 31.37 -13.73
CA PRO A 145 -14.98 32.27 -12.61
C PRO A 145 -15.97 31.98 -11.47
N ALA A 146 -15.46 32.07 -10.25
CA ALA A 146 -16.26 32.06 -9.03
C ALA A 146 -17.14 33.33 -8.98
N SER A 147 -18.45 33.13 -9.11
CA SER A 147 -19.46 34.17 -8.96
C SER A 147 -19.67 34.52 -7.49
N SER A 148 -19.41 35.79 -7.21
CA SER A 148 -19.93 36.59 -6.10
C SER A 148 -21.45 36.49 -5.95
N VAL A 149 -21.92 36.25 -4.73
CA VAL A 149 -23.21 36.78 -4.27
C VAL A 149 -23.02 37.44 -2.91
N ASP A 150 -23.25 38.74 -2.94
CA ASP A 150 -23.54 39.63 -1.84
C ASP A 150 -24.95 39.33 -1.29
N ALA A 151 -25.16 39.67 -0.01
CA ALA A 151 -26.38 40.22 0.57
C ALA A 151 -26.87 39.53 1.86
N GLY A 152 -27.03 40.35 2.90
CA GLY A 152 -28.20 40.24 3.77
C GLY A 152 -27.95 39.87 5.23
N ALA A 153 -27.64 40.87 6.05
CA ALA A 153 -28.10 40.91 7.44
C ALA A 153 -29.65 40.80 7.48
N PRO A 154 -30.24 40.37 8.61
CA PRO A 154 -30.71 41.42 9.51
C PRO A 154 -30.51 41.15 11.01
N SER A 155 -30.29 42.25 11.72
CA SER A 155 -30.62 42.42 13.13
C SER A 155 -32.02 41.91 13.45
N SER A 156 -32.16 41.21 14.57
CA SER A 156 -33.42 41.19 15.31
C SER A 156 -33.14 41.26 16.80
N MET A 157 -33.63 42.36 17.34
CA MET A 157 -33.63 42.73 18.74
C MET A 157 -34.41 41.70 19.55
N HIS A 158 -33.84 41.25 20.66
CA HIS A 158 -34.59 40.62 21.74
C HIS A 158 -35.37 41.73 22.49
N PRO A 159 -36.70 41.64 22.63
CA PRO A 159 -37.38 42.42 23.65
C PRO A 159 -37.14 41.77 25.02
N SER A 160 -36.45 42.49 25.90
CA SER A 160 -36.59 42.30 27.34
C SER A 160 -38.03 42.60 27.72
N VAL A 161 -38.72 41.58 28.20
CA VAL A 161 -39.99 41.72 28.92
C VAL A 161 -39.73 41.36 30.38
N ASP A 162 -39.55 42.40 31.19
CA ASP A 162 -39.76 42.34 32.63
C ASP A 162 -41.26 42.09 32.86
N ILE A 163 -41.61 40.91 33.37
CA ILE A 163 -42.93 40.58 33.90
C ILE A 163 -42.72 39.99 35.29
N ASP A 164 -42.59 40.87 36.27
CA ASP A 164 -42.93 40.58 37.66
C ASP A 164 -44.45 40.65 37.80
N ASP A 165 -45.13 39.51 37.65
CA ASP A 165 -46.52 39.33 38.05
C ASP A 165 -46.64 38.08 38.93
N PRO A 166 -46.87 38.22 40.26
CA PRO A 166 -47.10 37.09 41.16
C PRO A 166 -48.51 36.52 40.93
N GLY A 167 -48.61 35.63 39.93
CA GLY A 167 -49.81 34.86 39.62
C GLY A 167 -50.17 33.82 40.70
N PRO A 168 -51.46 33.49 40.84
CA PRO A 168 -52.06 32.98 42.06
C PRO A 168 -51.77 31.50 42.40
N ALA A 169 -51.96 31.23 43.69
CA ALA A 169 -51.85 29.97 44.42
C ALA A 169 -52.09 28.68 43.60
N ALA A 170 -51.13 27.77 43.75
CA ALA A 170 -51.12 26.43 43.17
C ALA A 170 -52.41 25.65 43.48
N PRO A 171 -53.03 25.01 42.47
CA PRO A 171 -54.11 24.06 42.70
C PRO A 171 -53.58 22.79 43.38
N PRO A 172 -54.45 22.07 44.12
CA PRO A 172 -54.06 20.89 44.88
C PRO A 172 -53.57 19.76 43.96
N VAL A 173 -52.43 19.19 44.34
CA VAL A 173 -51.86 17.92 43.87
C VAL A 173 -52.88 16.79 43.96
N GLY A 174 -53.62 16.56 42.89
CA GLY A 174 -54.63 15.50 42.77
C GLY A 174 -54.65 14.93 41.37
N ALA A 175 -54.39 13.63 41.25
CA ALA A 175 -54.36 12.83 40.03
C ALA A 175 -53.23 13.19 39.03
N ALA A 176 -52.11 12.47 39.12
CA ALA A 176 -51.09 12.43 38.08
C ALA A 176 -51.75 11.98 36.77
N ALA A 177 -52.06 12.93 35.88
CA ALA A 177 -52.60 12.66 34.56
C ALA A 177 -51.68 11.66 33.86
N ALA A 178 -52.25 10.53 33.44
CA ALA A 178 -51.50 9.48 32.75
C ALA A 178 -50.77 10.08 31.54
N VAL A 179 -49.43 10.06 31.58
CA VAL A 179 -48.60 10.60 30.50
C VAL A 179 -48.97 9.85 29.23
N PRO A 180 -49.33 10.54 28.12
CA PRO A 180 -49.70 9.86 26.90
C PRO A 180 -48.53 9.00 26.40
N ARG A 181 -48.84 7.74 26.07
CA ARG A 181 -47.87 6.75 25.60
C ARG A 181 -48.19 6.34 24.17
N LYS A 182 -47.19 5.83 23.47
CA LYS A 182 -47.31 5.36 22.09
C LYS A 182 -46.50 4.08 21.91
N THR A 183 -47.08 3.11 21.22
CA THR A 183 -46.44 1.84 20.88
C THR A 183 -45.51 2.00 19.67
N CYS A 184 -44.27 1.53 19.79
CA CYS A 184 -43.28 1.62 18.72
C CYS A 184 -43.59 0.60 17.61
N ALA A 185 -43.69 1.06 16.36
CA ALA A 185 -44.00 0.20 15.22
C ALA A 185 -42.91 -0.85 14.89
N SER A 186 -41.67 -0.66 15.38
CA SER A 186 -40.57 -1.60 15.12
C SER A 186 -40.35 -2.62 16.23
N CYS A 187 -40.40 -2.21 17.50
CA CYS A 187 -40.12 -3.12 18.63
C CYS A 187 -41.34 -3.43 19.50
N GLY A 188 -42.50 -2.85 19.21
CA GLY A 188 -43.73 -3.04 20.02
C GLY A 188 -43.69 -2.40 21.40
N LEU A 189 -42.59 -1.73 21.80
CA LEU A 189 -42.46 -1.12 23.12
C LEU A 189 -43.44 0.06 23.26
N ASP A 190 -44.26 0.03 24.30
CA ASP A 190 -45.13 1.14 24.69
C ASP A 190 -44.32 2.18 25.49
N ALA A 191 -43.97 3.29 24.85
CA ALA A 191 -43.00 4.24 25.37
C ALA A 191 -43.59 5.65 25.52
N PRO A 192 -43.13 6.44 26.50
CA PRO A 192 -43.58 7.82 26.67
C PRO A 192 -43.01 8.72 25.55
N ARG A 193 -43.55 9.94 25.44
CA ARG A 193 -43.17 10.95 24.44
C ARG A 193 -41.66 11.16 24.29
N THR A 194 -40.88 11.07 25.37
CA THR A 194 -39.41 11.27 25.37
C THR A 194 -38.66 10.25 24.54
N HIS A 195 -39.27 9.10 24.21
CA HIS A 195 -38.66 8.05 23.39
C HIS A 195 -38.89 8.23 21.89
N TYR A 196 -39.51 9.32 21.47
CA TYR A 196 -39.79 9.63 20.06
C TYR A 196 -39.30 11.05 19.73
N SER A 197 -38.93 11.30 18.48
CA SER A 197 -38.72 12.68 18.05
C SER A 197 -40.06 13.44 18.04
N LEU A 198 -40.03 14.76 18.25
CA LEU A 198 -41.22 15.61 18.23
C LEU A 198 -42.09 15.40 16.98
N GLY A 199 -41.45 15.29 15.81
CA GLY A 199 -42.13 15.05 14.53
C GLY A 199 -42.68 13.64 14.33
N GLN A 200 -42.15 12.63 15.04
CA GLN A 200 -42.69 11.26 15.04
C GLN A 200 -43.86 11.11 16.02
N TYR A 201 -43.77 11.82 17.15
CA TYR A 201 -44.79 11.77 18.18
C TYR A 201 -46.08 12.44 17.71
N SER A 202 -45.99 13.60 17.06
CA SER A 202 -47.13 14.40 16.59
C SER A 202 -47.95 13.74 15.46
N ARG A 203 -47.37 12.79 14.71
CA ARG A 203 -48.10 12.06 13.67
C ARG A 203 -49.14 11.13 14.30
N ARG A 204 -50.43 11.34 13.97
CA ARG A 204 -51.56 10.52 14.48
C ARG A 204 -51.51 9.04 14.11
N SER A 205 -50.76 8.65 13.09
CA SER A 205 -50.89 7.34 12.43
C SER A 205 -50.38 6.12 13.21
N GLY A 206 -50.01 6.24 14.49
CA GLY A 206 -49.48 5.11 15.28
C GLY A 206 -48.15 4.50 14.80
N ALA A 207 -47.74 4.74 13.56
CA ALA A 207 -46.60 4.11 12.87
C ALA A 207 -45.21 4.70 13.21
N GLY A 208 -45.06 5.31 14.39
CA GLY A 208 -43.79 5.91 14.81
C GLY A 208 -42.78 4.86 15.26
N LYS A 209 -41.51 5.01 14.86
CA LYS A 209 -40.40 4.24 15.44
C LYS A 209 -39.82 5.03 16.61
N CYS A 210 -39.49 4.37 17.72
CA CYS A 210 -38.80 5.02 18.84
C CYS A 210 -37.35 5.39 18.46
N LEU A 211 -36.75 6.34 19.18
CA LEU A 211 -35.40 6.85 18.91
C LEU A 211 -34.36 5.73 18.83
N ARG A 212 -34.43 4.73 19.72
CA ARG A 212 -33.54 3.55 19.67
C ARG A 212 -33.67 2.75 18.38
N CYS A 213 -34.91 2.51 17.91
CA CYS A 213 -35.14 1.80 16.66
C CYS A 213 -34.73 2.63 15.43
N VAL A 214 -34.88 3.97 15.49
CA VAL A 214 -34.39 4.87 14.44
C VAL A 214 -32.86 4.84 14.39
N GLU A 215 -32.20 4.94 15.53
CA GLU A 215 -30.75 4.88 15.65
C GLU A 215 -30.22 3.54 15.13
N SER A 216 -30.79 2.42 15.60
CA SER A 216 -30.42 1.08 15.13
C SER A 216 -30.63 0.91 13.62
N ALA A 217 -31.75 1.40 13.09
CA ALA A 217 -32.01 1.35 11.65
C ALA A 217 -31.07 2.28 10.86
N SER A 218 -30.66 3.41 11.44
CA SER A 218 -29.71 4.33 10.83
C SER A 218 -28.28 3.78 10.83
N GLU A 219 -27.89 3.05 11.88
CA GLU A 219 -26.63 2.32 11.95
C GLU A 219 -26.60 1.17 10.96
N ALA A 220 -27.65 0.35 10.92
CA ALA A 220 -27.78 -0.71 9.92
C ALA A 220 -27.71 -0.16 8.50
N ALA A 221 -28.45 0.92 8.20
CA ALA A 221 -28.42 1.58 6.90
C ALA A 221 -27.09 2.32 6.62
N ARG A 222 -26.32 2.73 7.64
CA ARG A 222 -24.95 3.26 7.47
C ARG A 222 -23.98 2.14 7.17
N LEU A 223 -24.12 0.99 7.80
CA LEU A 223 -23.29 -0.18 7.57
C LEU A 223 -23.52 -0.75 6.16
N GLU A 224 -24.78 -0.86 5.74
CA GLU A 224 -25.14 -1.27 4.36
C GLU A 224 -24.69 -0.24 3.32
N ARG A 225 -24.98 1.04 3.52
CA ARG A 225 -24.47 2.10 2.61
C ARG A 225 -22.96 2.30 2.69
N GLY A 226 -22.31 1.68 3.68
CA GLY A 226 -20.88 1.73 3.93
C GLY A 226 -20.09 0.63 3.24
N ARG A 227 -20.75 -0.28 2.49
CA ARG A 227 -20.09 -1.36 1.76
C ARG A 227 -20.30 -1.26 0.25
N LYS A 228 -19.26 -1.63 -0.50
CA LYS A 228 -19.31 -1.79 -1.96
C LYS A 228 -18.50 -3.00 -2.39
N THR A 229 -18.97 -3.68 -3.43
CA THR A 229 -18.24 -4.77 -4.08
C THR A 229 -17.16 -4.22 -5.01
N CYS A 230 -15.92 -4.68 -4.82
CA CYS A 230 -14.80 -4.33 -5.68
C CYS A 230 -14.94 -5.05 -7.03
N VAL A 231 -14.85 -4.32 -8.14
CA VAL A 231 -14.98 -4.91 -9.49
C VAL A 231 -13.80 -5.83 -9.83
N SER A 232 -12.61 -5.58 -9.28
CA SER A 232 -11.42 -6.36 -9.60
C SER A 232 -11.37 -7.70 -8.85
N CYS A 233 -11.70 -7.73 -7.56
CA CYS A 233 -11.59 -8.93 -6.74
C CYS A 233 -12.92 -9.53 -6.28
N GLY A 234 -14.05 -8.86 -6.52
CA GLY A 234 -15.37 -9.32 -6.11
C GLY A 234 -15.66 -9.20 -4.60
N ALA A 235 -14.69 -8.77 -3.79
CA ALA A 235 -14.87 -8.64 -2.35
C ALA A 235 -15.75 -7.44 -1.98
N GLU A 236 -16.64 -7.62 -1.00
CA GLU A 236 -17.31 -6.51 -0.33
C GLU A 236 -16.32 -5.81 0.60
N ARG A 237 -16.06 -4.52 0.35
CA ARG A 237 -15.14 -3.72 1.14
C ARG A 237 -15.86 -2.51 1.74
N GLU A 238 -15.36 -2.03 2.87
CA GLU A 238 -15.90 -0.86 3.54
C GLU A 238 -15.48 0.44 2.85
N ARG A 239 -16.21 1.54 3.11
CA ARG A 239 -15.96 2.87 2.55
C ARG A 239 -14.52 3.34 2.66
N THR A 240 -13.87 3.03 3.77
CA THR A 240 -12.48 3.40 4.09
C THR A 240 -11.47 2.69 3.20
N GLU A 241 -11.83 1.54 2.63
CA GLU A 241 -10.98 0.77 1.71
C GLU A 241 -11.09 1.25 0.25
N TYR A 242 -11.84 2.31 -0.01
CA TYR A 242 -11.91 2.96 -1.30
C TYR A 242 -11.37 4.38 -1.20
N SER A 243 -10.72 4.88 -2.25
CA SER A 243 -10.46 6.32 -2.34
C SER A 243 -11.78 7.09 -2.35
N ALA A 244 -11.78 8.32 -1.81
CA ALA A 244 -12.97 9.17 -1.77
C ALA A 244 -13.60 9.37 -3.17
N SER A 245 -12.76 9.45 -4.21
CA SER A 245 -13.20 9.57 -5.60
C SER A 245 -13.81 8.28 -6.15
N GLN A 246 -13.24 7.10 -5.85
CA GLN A 246 -13.87 5.81 -6.22
C GLN A 246 -15.18 5.59 -5.49
N TRP A 247 -15.27 5.99 -4.21
CA TRP A 247 -16.49 5.86 -3.44
C TRP A 247 -17.64 6.72 -3.97
N ARG A 248 -17.36 7.90 -4.55
CA ARG A 248 -18.38 8.75 -5.17
C ARG A 248 -18.94 8.20 -6.49
N ARG A 249 -18.26 7.24 -7.13
CA ARG A 249 -18.74 6.62 -8.39
C ARG A 249 -19.91 5.65 -8.13
N ARG A 250 -20.68 5.39 -9.19
CA ARG A 250 -21.81 4.44 -9.16
C ARG A 250 -21.35 3.06 -8.70
N VAL A 251 -22.20 2.38 -7.95
CA VAL A 251 -21.98 0.99 -7.48
C VAL A 251 -21.64 0.10 -8.68
N GLY A 252 -20.64 -0.76 -8.54
CA GLY A 252 -20.19 -1.67 -9.60
C GLY A 252 -19.14 -1.11 -10.57
N THR A 253 -18.54 0.06 -10.29
CA THR A 253 -17.41 0.60 -11.09
C THR A 253 -16.14 0.85 -10.26
N GLY A 254 -16.23 0.71 -8.93
CA GLY A 254 -15.13 0.97 -8.01
C GLY A 254 -14.18 -0.22 -7.88
N ARG A 255 -12.88 0.09 -7.74
CA ARG A 255 -11.86 -0.86 -7.27
C ARG A 255 -11.51 -0.48 -5.83
N CYS A 256 -11.28 -1.46 -4.96
CA CYS A 256 -10.72 -1.19 -3.64
C CYS A 256 -9.29 -0.64 -3.76
N ALA A 257 -8.80 0.00 -2.71
CA ALA A 257 -7.49 0.63 -2.64
C ALA A 257 -6.38 -0.38 -2.96
N GLU A 258 -6.43 -1.57 -2.37
CA GLU A 258 -5.47 -2.65 -2.63
C GLU A 258 -5.40 -3.04 -4.12
N CYS A 259 -6.55 -3.28 -4.76
CA CYS A 259 -6.59 -3.61 -6.19
C CYS A 259 -6.15 -2.45 -7.08
N ALA A 260 -6.42 -1.21 -6.67
CA ALA A 260 -5.96 -0.03 -7.39
C ALA A 260 -4.44 0.12 -7.30
N GLU A 261 -3.86 -0.04 -6.11
CA GLU A 261 -2.40 -0.02 -5.90
C GLU A 261 -1.70 -1.17 -6.63
N GLU A 262 -2.28 -2.37 -6.62
CA GLU A 262 -1.73 -3.50 -7.36
C GLU A 262 -1.73 -3.24 -8.87
N GLU A 263 -2.81 -2.66 -9.41
CA GLU A 263 -2.88 -2.28 -10.82
C GLU A 263 -1.85 -1.21 -11.16
N GLU A 264 -1.69 -0.17 -10.33
CA GLU A 264 -0.67 0.86 -10.54
C GLU A 264 0.74 0.29 -10.44
N ARG A 265 0.99 -0.66 -9.53
CA ARG A 265 2.26 -1.41 -9.46
C ARG A 265 2.50 -2.23 -10.72
N LYS A 266 1.47 -2.89 -11.27
CA LYS A 266 1.57 -3.63 -12.55
C LYS A 266 1.84 -2.69 -13.71
N LYS A 267 1.17 -1.53 -13.78
CA LYS A 267 1.43 -0.50 -14.79
C LYS A 267 2.85 0.05 -14.68
N ALA A 268 3.30 0.39 -13.47
CA ALA A 268 4.66 0.85 -13.21
C ALA A 268 5.69 -0.21 -13.60
N ALA A 269 5.46 -1.48 -13.27
CA ALA A 269 6.33 -2.59 -13.68
C ALA A 269 6.31 -2.81 -15.21
N ALA A 270 5.19 -2.53 -15.87
CA ALA A 270 5.08 -2.60 -17.32
C ALA A 270 5.81 -1.44 -18.02
N THR A 271 5.72 -0.22 -17.49
CA THR A 271 6.39 0.96 -18.06
C THR A 271 7.88 1.02 -17.72
N ASN A 272 8.28 0.48 -16.56
CA ASN A 272 9.67 0.39 -16.11
C ASN A 272 10.38 -0.88 -16.58
N ALA A 273 9.80 -1.70 -17.45
CA ALA A 273 10.49 -2.85 -18.04
C ALA A 273 10.53 -2.78 -19.56
N ARG A 274 11.66 -3.19 -20.15
CA ARG A 274 11.85 -3.33 -21.60
C ARG A 274 12.55 -4.65 -21.92
N GLU A 275 12.38 -5.14 -23.13
CA GLU A 275 13.12 -6.31 -23.61
C GLU A 275 14.51 -5.90 -24.11
N CYS A 276 15.53 -6.65 -23.70
CA CYS A 276 16.90 -6.45 -24.17
C CYS A 276 17.04 -6.95 -25.60
N GLY A 277 17.54 -6.12 -26.51
CA GLY A 277 17.72 -6.48 -27.92
C GLY A 277 18.73 -7.61 -28.17
N ARG A 278 19.61 -7.91 -27.20
CA ARG A 278 20.59 -9.01 -27.28
C ARG A 278 20.05 -10.31 -26.67
N CYS A 279 19.73 -10.32 -25.37
CA CYS A 279 19.30 -11.53 -24.67
C CYS A 279 17.78 -11.79 -24.67
N ARG A 280 16.97 -10.85 -25.19
CA ARG A 280 15.49 -10.92 -25.25
C ARG A 280 14.78 -11.06 -23.90
N LEU A 281 15.48 -10.89 -22.79
CA LEU A 281 14.88 -10.90 -21.45
C LEU A 281 14.22 -9.54 -21.17
N ARG A 282 13.06 -9.55 -20.48
CA ARG A 282 12.49 -8.36 -19.86
C ARG A 282 13.37 -7.94 -18.69
N LYS A 283 13.90 -6.73 -18.77
CA LYS A 283 14.77 -6.12 -17.78
C LYS A 283 14.16 -4.80 -17.29
N VAL A 284 14.39 -4.48 -16.02
CA VAL A 284 13.90 -3.23 -15.43
C VAL A 284 14.78 -2.06 -15.84
N ARG A 285 14.28 -0.84 -15.69
CA ARG A 285 14.96 0.40 -16.11
C ARG A 285 16.37 0.53 -15.56
N GLU A 286 16.60 0.09 -14.32
CA GLU A 286 17.89 0.14 -13.62
C GLU A 286 18.94 -0.80 -14.23
N GLU A 287 18.51 -1.84 -14.95
CA GLU A 287 19.39 -2.76 -15.67
C GLU A 287 19.78 -2.23 -17.07
N TYR A 288 19.43 -0.99 -17.41
CA TYR A 288 19.88 -0.29 -18.61
C TYR A 288 20.61 1.00 -18.24
N SER A 289 21.54 1.43 -19.08
CA SER A 289 22.03 2.81 -18.96
C SER A 289 20.93 3.80 -19.33
N SER A 290 20.96 5.00 -18.75
CA SER A 290 20.02 6.08 -19.08
C SER A 290 19.99 6.40 -20.59
N VAL A 291 21.10 6.20 -21.29
CA VAL A 291 21.20 6.39 -22.74
C VAL A 291 20.54 5.22 -23.48
N GLN A 292 20.79 3.97 -23.08
CA GLN A 292 20.17 2.79 -23.67
C GLN A 292 18.65 2.78 -23.47
N TRP A 293 18.16 3.23 -22.31
CA TRP A 293 16.73 3.31 -22.02
C TRP A 293 15.99 4.33 -22.90
N LYS A 294 16.66 5.41 -23.34
CA LYS A 294 16.04 6.40 -24.23
C LYS A 294 15.95 5.94 -25.70
N ARG A 295 16.64 4.86 -26.08
CA ARG A 295 16.56 4.32 -27.45
C ARG A 295 15.20 3.68 -27.73
N ARG A 296 14.89 3.50 -29.02
CA ARG A 296 13.65 2.85 -29.48
C ARG A 296 13.57 1.42 -28.92
N MET A 297 12.35 0.99 -28.53
CA MET A 297 12.11 -0.36 -28.00
C MET A 297 12.72 -1.44 -28.91
N GLY A 298 13.39 -2.42 -28.32
CA GLY A 298 14.08 -3.51 -29.02
C GLY A 298 15.52 -3.24 -29.44
N THR A 299 16.00 -1.98 -29.44
CA THR A 299 17.40 -1.65 -29.81
C THR A 299 18.32 -1.46 -28.61
N GLY A 300 17.76 -1.26 -27.41
CA GLY A 300 18.52 -1.13 -26.17
C GLY A 300 19.07 -2.48 -25.71
N ARG A 301 20.29 -2.49 -25.20
CA ARG A 301 20.92 -3.65 -24.55
C ARG A 301 20.93 -3.41 -23.05
N CYS A 302 20.72 -4.44 -22.23
CA CYS A 302 20.91 -4.32 -20.79
C CYS A 302 22.39 -4.14 -20.46
N LEU A 303 22.69 -3.64 -19.26
CA LEU A 303 24.04 -3.39 -18.76
C LEU A 303 24.92 -4.63 -18.87
N GLU A 304 24.39 -5.81 -18.52
CA GLU A 304 25.15 -7.06 -18.61
C GLU A 304 25.50 -7.42 -20.05
N CYS A 305 24.54 -7.34 -20.98
CA CYS A 305 24.79 -7.58 -22.39
C CYS A 305 25.75 -6.55 -23.00
N ALA A 306 25.74 -5.31 -22.50
CA ALA A 306 26.66 -4.27 -22.93
C ALA A 306 28.08 -4.53 -22.42
N ARG A 307 28.22 -5.00 -21.16
CA ARG A 307 29.50 -5.40 -20.58
C ARG A 307 30.11 -6.60 -21.33
N ILE A 308 29.30 -7.63 -21.61
CA ILE A 308 29.75 -8.79 -22.40
C ILE A 308 30.21 -8.34 -23.79
N GLU A 309 29.51 -7.40 -24.44
CA GLU A 309 29.94 -6.90 -25.75
C GLU A 309 31.21 -6.06 -25.70
N GLU A 310 31.41 -5.32 -24.62
CA GLU A 310 32.67 -4.59 -24.40
C GLU A 310 33.82 -5.57 -24.17
N GLU A 311 33.60 -6.61 -23.37
CA GLU A 311 34.56 -7.71 -23.15
C GLU A 311 34.91 -8.41 -24.46
N GLU A 312 33.92 -8.88 -25.23
CA GLU A 312 34.11 -9.47 -26.56
C GLU A 312 34.83 -8.52 -27.53
N ARG A 313 34.54 -7.22 -27.49
CA ARG A 313 35.24 -6.23 -28.31
C ARG A 313 36.70 -6.07 -27.87
N THR A 314 36.97 -6.03 -26.58
CA THR A 314 38.34 -5.93 -26.07
C THR A 314 39.15 -7.18 -26.36
N GLU A 315 38.52 -8.37 -26.30
CA GLU A 315 39.13 -9.63 -26.72
C GLU A 315 39.39 -9.63 -28.23
N ALA A 316 38.41 -9.23 -29.05
CA ALA A 316 38.59 -9.13 -30.50
C ALA A 316 39.66 -8.10 -30.91
N ILE A 317 39.90 -7.07 -30.08
CA ILE A 317 41.04 -6.18 -30.27
C ILE A 317 42.32 -6.89 -29.85
N ARG A 318 42.33 -7.62 -28.71
CA ARG A 318 43.52 -8.29 -28.13
C ARG A 318 44.04 -9.46 -28.94
N PHE A 319 43.21 -10.09 -29.76
CA PHE A 319 43.58 -11.21 -30.63
C PHE A 319 43.39 -10.83 -32.10
N LYS A 320 44.42 -11.06 -32.91
CA LYS A 320 44.33 -10.92 -34.37
C LYS A 320 44.85 -12.17 -35.07
N PRO A 321 44.17 -12.67 -36.11
CA PRO A 321 44.62 -13.83 -36.85
C PRO A 321 45.92 -13.51 -37.60
N CYS A 322 46.91 -14.39 -37.47
CA CYS A 322 48.18 -14.26 -38.17
C CYS A 322 48.00 -14.46 -39.68
N GLU A 323 48.42 -13.50 -40.50
CA GLU A 323 48.31 -13.59 -41.97
C GLU A 323 49.03 -14.80 -42.56
N PHE A 324 50.03 -15.36 -41.87
CA PHE A 324 50.84 -16.47 -42.39
C PHE A 324 50.31 -17.85 -41.99
N CYS A 325 49.87 -18.02 -40.74
CA CYS A 325 49.42 -19.33 -40.23
C CYS A 325 47.92 -19.39 -39.90
N GLY A 326 47.21 -18.27 -39.88
CA GLY A 326 45.79 -18.19 -39.54
C GLY A 326 45.46 -18.35 -38.05
N GLU A 327 46.44 -18.63 -37.19
CA GLU A 327 46.23 -18.75 -35.74
C GLU A 327 46.04 -17.37 -35.10
N ASP A 328 45.13 -17.28 -34.13
CA ASP A 328 44.97 -16.08 -33.32
C ASP A 328 46.21 -15.85 -32.45
N ARG A 329 46.80 -14.67 -32.61
CA ARG A 329 47.98 -14.23 -31.85
C ARG A 329 47.63 -13.02 -31.01
N THR A 330 48.19 -12.96 -29.81
CA THR A 330 48.01 -11.84 -28.88
C THR A 330 48.78 -10.61 -29.35
N GLN A 331 48.34 -9.42 -28.92
CA GLN A 331 49.03 -8.16 -29.21
C GLN A 331 50.54 -8.16 -28.89
N GLU A 332 50.94 -8.88 -27.84
CA GLU A 332 52.34 -8.97 -27.38
C GLU A 332 53.22 -9.80 -28.31
N GLU A 333 52.64 -10.72 -29.08
CA GLU A 333 53.35 -11.55 -30.05
C GLU A 333 53.61 -10.83 -31.38
N TYR A 334 52.92 -9.72 -31.64
CA TYR A 334 53.13 -8.90 -32.83
C TYR A 334 54.06 -7.72 -32.56
N SER A 335 54.91 -7.40 -33.53
CA SER A 335 55.50 -6.07 -33.57
C SER A 335 54.40 -5.01 -33.73
N SER A 336 54.61 -3.80 -33.18
CA SER A 336 53.62 -2.71 -33.28
C SER A 336 53.26 -2.32 -34.72
N THR A 337 54.10 -2.66 -35.70
CA THR A 337 53.84 -2.46 -37.12
C THR A 337 52.99 -3.59 -37.70
N GLN A 338 53.27 -4.84 -37.34
CA GLN A 338 52.44 -5.99 -37.77
C GLN A 338 51.04 -5.91 -37.17
N TRP A 339 50.93 -5.53 -35.89
CA TRP A 339 49.63 -5.37 -35.21
C TRP A 339 48.73 -4.30 -35.82
N ARG A 340 49.31 -3.24 -36.39
CA ARG A 340 48.56 -2.17 -37.06
C ARG A 340 48.13 -2.56 -38.48
N ARG A 341 48.77 -3.55 -39.09
CA ARG A 341 48.46 -4.04 -40.45
C ARG A 341 47.46 -5.20 -40.44
N ALA A 342 47.59 -6.12 -39.48
CA ALA A 342 46.57 -7.13 -39.17
C ALA A 342 45.29 -6.46 -38.67
#